data_AF-A0A9X8YP07-F1
#
_entry.id   AF-A0A9X8YP07-F1
#
_cell.length_a   1.000
_cell.length_b   1.000
_cell.length_c   1.000
_cell.angle_alpha   90.00
_cell.angle_beta   90.00
_cell.angle_gamma   90.00
#
_symmetry.space_group_name_H-M   'P 1'
#
loop_
_entity.id
_entity.type
_entity.pdbx_description
1 polymer ?
#
loop_
_entity_poly.entity_id
_entity_poly.type
_entity_poly.pdbx_seq_one_letter_code
_entity_poly.pdbx_strand_id
1 'polypeptide(L)' 'FGRRDVLFMNDSDLQRLGLEHGDVVDLETALPGSTQRLEGITVIAYNISAGSVGAYYPEANVLVPLHYIDE' A
#
# COMPACT_ATOMS: atom_id res chain seq x y z
N PHE A 1 14.36 16.54 -1.36
CA PHE A 1 13.37 15.98 -2.30
C PHE A 1 12.73 14.77 -1.64
N GLY A 2 11.45 14.87 -1.24
CA GLY A 2 10.73 13.80 -0.56
C GLY A 2 9.81 13.10 -1.56
N ARG A 3 10.10 11.83 -1.86
CA ARG A 3 9.21 10.97 -2.65
C ARG A 3 7.96 10.66 -1.84
N ARG A 4 6.78 10.80 -2.46
CA ARG A 4 5.46 10.56 -1.85
C ARG A 4 4.79 9.30 -2.41
N ASP A 5 5.37 8.76 -3.48
CA ASP A 5 5.12 7.48 -4.15
C ASP A 5 5.77 6.32 -3.39
N VAL A 6 5.62 6.27 -2.06
CA VAL A 6 6.26 5.26 -1.20
C VAL A 6 5.24 4.50 -0.36
N LEU A 7 5.37 3.17 -0.34
CA LEU A 7 4.69 2.26 0.56
C LEU A 7 5.68 1.72 1.59
N PHE A 8 5.50 2.09 2.85
CA PHE A 8 6.25 1.51 3.96
C PHE A 8 5.68 0.14 4.28
N MET A 9 6.54 -0.87 4.32
CA MET A 9 6.13 -2.25 4.53
C MET A 9 7.14 -2.98 5.39
N ASN A 10 6.68 -3.92 6.23
CA ASN A 10 7.57 -4.72 7.04
C ASN A 10 8.41 -5.66 6.15
N ASP A 11 9.69 -5.84 6.51
CA ASP A 11 10.63 -6.67 5.75
C ASP A 11 10.17 -8.13 5.59
N SER A 12 9.54 -8.71 6.63
CA SER A 12 9.01 -10.08 6.56
C SER A 12 7.82 -10.21 5.62
N ASP A 13 7.01 -9.16 5.46
CA ASP A 13 5.93 -9.16 4.48
C ASP A 13 6.46 -9.04 3.06
N LEU A 14 7.53 -8.27 2.85
CA LEU A 14 8.20 -8.21 1.54
C LEU A 14 8.67 -9.59 1.11
N GLN A 15 9.40 -10.28 1.99
CA GLN A 15 9.87 -11.63 1.74
C GLN A 15 8.71 -12.61 1.49
N ARG A 16 7.63 -12.52 2.27
CA ARG A 16 6.43 -13.37 2.12
C ARG A 16 5.71 -13.14 0.79
N LEU A 17 5.71 -11.91 0.27
CA LEU A 17 5.12 -11.57 -1.02
C LEU A 17 6.10 -11.70 -2.20
N GLY A 18 7.37 -12.03 -1.95
CA GLY A 18 8.41 -12.11 -2.97
C GLY A 18 8.80 -10.75 -3.55
N LEU A 19 8.66 -9.68 -2.76
CA LEU A 19 9.03 -8.31 -3.10
C LEU A 19 10.40 -7.96 -2.52
N GLU A 20 11.10 -7.06 -3.19
CA GLU A 20 12.35 -6.47 -2.74
C GLU A 20 12.19 -4.99 -2.38
N HIS A 21 13.09 -4.46 -1.54
CA HIS A 21 13.13 -3.03 -1.27
C HIS A 21 13.41 -2.27 -2.57
N GLY A 22 12.55 -1.29 -2.88
CA GLY A 22 12.64 -0.49 -4.09
C GLY A 22 11.77 -0.98 -5.24
N ASP A 23 11.11 -2.14 -5.11
CA ASP A 23 10.15 -2.61 -6.12
C ASP A 23 8.99 -1.64 -6.27
N VAL A 24 8.46 -1.58 -7.49
CA VAL A 24 7.27 -0.80 -7.82
C VAL A 24 6.07 -1.73 -7.85
N VAL A 25 5.05 -1.40 -7.07
CA VAL A 25 3.82 -2.17 -6.96
C VAL A 25 2.60 -1.29 -7.18
N ASP A 26 1.50 -1.96 -7.49
CA ASP A 26 0.18 -1.35 -7.49
C ASP A 26 -0.61 -1.88 -6.27
N LEU A 27 -1.41 -1.00 -5.67
CA LEU A 27 -2.30 -1.34 -4.57
C LEU A 27 -3.73 -1.35 -5.07
N GLU A 28 -4.52 -2.29 -4.58
CA GLU A 28 -5.95 -2.41 -4.84
C GLU A 28 -6.70 -2.51 -3.51
N THR A 29 -7.94 -2.02 -3.49
CA THR A 29 -8.81 -2.17 -2.33
C THR A 29 -9.24 -3.62 -2.20
N ALA A 30 -9.11 -4.20 -1.00
CA ALA A 30 -9.41 -5.61 -0.75
C ALA A 30 -10.93 -5.94 -0.66
N LEU A 31 -11.81 -5.01 -1.03
CA LEU A 31 -13.25 -5.18 -0.95
C LEU A 31 -13.81 -5.81 -2.25
N PRO A 32 -14.75 -6.77 -2.16
CA PRO A 32 -15.34 -7.41 -3.33
C PRO A 32 -15.97 -6.39 -4.29
N GLY A 33 -15.61 -6.46 -5.58
CA GLY A 33 -16.14 -5.58 -6.62
C GLY A 33 -15.58 -4.15 -6.62
N SER A 34 -14.61 -3.84 -5.76
CA SER A 34 -13.93 -2.54 -5.79
C SER A 34 -13.02 -2.41 -7.01
N THR A 35 -12.92 -1.18 -7.53
CA THR A 35 -12.07 -0.82 -8.70
C THR A 35 -10.99 0.21 -8.33
N GLN A 36 -10.92 0.54 -7.05
CA GLN A 36 -10.00 1.53 -6.51
C GLN A 36 -8.57 0.97 -6.52
N ARG A 37 -7.69 1.66 -7.26
CA ARG A 37 -6.29 1.28 -7.44
C ARG A 37 -5.38 2.50 -7.26
N LEU A 38 -4.21 2.27 -6.70
CA LEU A 38 -3.12 3.22 -6.62
C LEU A 38 -1.89 2.59 -7.29
N GLU A 39 -1.41 3.20 -8.36
CA GLU A 39 -0.38 2.61 -9.22
C GLU A 39 0.99 3.23 -9.01
N GLY A 40 2.04 2.47 -9.31
CA GLY A 40 3.40 2.99 -9.41
C GLY A 40 4.04 3.37 -8.07
N ILE A 41 3.72 2.65 -7.00
CA ILE A 41 4.21 2.95 -5.65
C ILE A 41 5.47 2.15 -5.35
N THR A 42 6.54 2.84 -4.92
CA THR A 42 7.79 2.20 -4.52
C THR A 42 7.67 1.62 -3.10
N VAL A 43 7.92 0.33 -2.94
CA VAL A 43 7.90 -0.30 -1.62
C VAL A 43 9.23 -0.11 -0.91
N ILE A 44 9.17 0.30 0.35
CA ILE A 44 10.32 0.59 1.19
C ILE A 44 10.19 -0.23 2.47
N ALA A 45 11.16 -1.12 2.68
CA ALA A 45 11.31 -1.85 3.93
C ALA A 45 11.41 -0.86 5.11
N TYR A 46 10.53 -1.03 6.10
CA TYR A 46 10.46 -0.16 7.27
C TYR A 46 10.08 -0.94 8.52
N ASN A 47 10.46 -0.42 9.69
CA ASN A 47 10.10 -1.02 10.98
C ASN A 47 8.67 -0.64 11.37
N ILE A 48 7.68 -1.21 10.67
CA ILE A 48 6.26 -1.21 11.04
C ILE A 48 5.82 -2.62 11.45
N SER A 49 4.65 -2.74 12.07
CA SER A 49 4.04 -4.04 12.38
C SER A 49 3.84 -4.87 11.12
N ALA A 50 4.17 -6.17 11.21
CA ALA A 50 3.87 -7.13 10.15
C ALA A 50 2.34 -7.19 9.89
N GLY A 51 1.96 -7.35 8.63
CA GLY A 51 0.58 -7.28 8.14
C GLY A 51 0.04 -5.87 7.97
N SER A 52 0.82 -4.83 8.28
CA SER A 52 0.46 -3.43 8.08
C SER A 52 1.30 -2.79 6.97
N VAL A 53 0.75 -1.77 6.33
CA VAL A 53 1.47 -0.90 5.40
C VAL A 53 1.18 0.56 5.70
N GLY A 54 2.09 1.46 5.34
CA GLY A 54 1.90 2.90 5.45
C GLY A 54 2.12 3.59 4.11
N ALA A 55 1.22 4.48 3.72
CA ALA A 55 1.34 5.30 2.52
C ALA A 55 1.11 6.77 2.87
N TYR A 56 1.57 7.67 2.00
CA TYR A 56 1.38 9.10 2.21
C TYR A 56 -0.08 9.54 1.96
N TYR A 57 -0.53 10.50 2.77
CA TYR A 57 -1.76 11.24 2.53
C TYR A 57 -1.47 12.46 1.66
N PRO A 58 -2.30 12.79 0.65
CA PRO A 58 -3.58 12.17 0.30
C PRO A 58 -3.50 11.05 -0.76
N GLU A 59 -2.31 10.60 -1.12
CA GLU A 59 -2.07 9.67 -2.24
C GLU A 59 -2.89 8.36 -2.10
N ALA A 60 -3.00 7.82 -0.89
CA ALA A 60 -3.76 6.62 -0.61
C ALA A 60 -5.30 6.80 -0.54
N ASN A 61 -5.83 8.03 -0.61
CA ASN A 61 -7.28 8.27 -0.52
C ASN A 61 -8.07 7.57 -1.63
N VAL A 62 -7.44 7.34 -2.79
CA VAL A 62 -8.06 6.63 -3.91
C VAL A 62 -8.45 5.19 -3.54
N LEU A 63 -7.79 4.59 -2.54
CA LEU A 63 -8.05 3.25 -2.03
C LEU A 63 -9.19 3.18 -1.00
N VAL A 64 -9.79 4.31 -0.62
CA VAL A 64 -10.86 4.36 0.38
C VAL A 64 -12.21 4.42 -0.34
N PRO A 65 -13.02 3.35 -0.31
CA PRO A 65 -14.34 3.38 -0.94
C PRO A 65 -15.30 4.24 -0.12
N LEU A 66 -15.89 5.24 -0.77
CA LEU A 66 -16.84 6.16 -0.13
C LEU A 66 -18.22 5.53 0.16
N HIS A 67 -18.49 4.36 -0.41
CA HIS A 67 -19.79 3.67 -0.31
C HIS A 67 -19.75 2.44 0.61
N TYR A 68 -18.60 2.12 1.22
CA TYR A 68 -18.51 1.04 2.18
C TYR A 68 -18.83 1.55 3.58
N ILE A 69 -19.84 0.96 4.21
CA ILE A 69 -20.22 1.20 5.60
C ILE A 69 -20.16 -0.18 6.27
N ASP A 70 -19.35 -0.30 7.32
CA ASP A 70 -19.27 -1.52 8.13
C ASP A 70 -20.59 -1.70 8.90
N GLU A 71 -21.13 -2.93 8.96
CA GLU A 71 -22.36 -3.24 9.72
C GLU A 71 -22.10 -3.33 11.23
#